data_AF-D0GIS9-F1
#
_entry.id   AF-D0GIS9-F1
#
_cell.length_a   1.000
_cell.length_b   1.000
_cell.length_c   1.000
_cell.angle_alpha   90.00
_cell.angle_beta   90.00
_cell.angle_gamma   90.00
#
_symmetry.space_group_name_H-M   'P 1'
#
loop_
_entity.id
_entity.type
_entity.pdbx_description
1 polymer ?
#
loop_
_entity_poly.entity_id
_entity_poly.type
_entity_poly.pdbx_seq_one_letter_code
_entity_poly.pdbx_strand_id
1 'polypeptide(L)'
;MIPERTCVCCRSKKEKNKFFRISSVNNKYVFDEDNKIQSRGAYICKSSECVQKLSKHRKYNIEIEELLKMLKKIEKNKKNIIDILRPMKNSDYFVFGIDENIEGIKKDKVKLLIIPEDINRKYIKDFKRLKEKFTFKVIKIEKKSQLEEIFSRDVNVIGIVDKKVVNGILNKVEVTNESTRIG
;
A
#
# COMPACT_ATOMS: atom_id res chain seq x y z
N MET A 1 22.86 13.63 -13.06
CA MET A 1 22.00 14.40 -12.13
C MET A 1 20.56 14.24 -12.56
N ILE A 2 19.66 13.81 -11.66
CA ILE A 2 18.21 13.79 -11.95
C ILE A 2 17.68 15.20 -11.68
N PRO A 3 17.00 15.85 -12.64
CA PRO A 3 16.54 17.22 -12.43
C PRO A 3 15.42 17.28 -11.38
N GLU A 4 15.39 18.37 -10.63
CA GLU A 4 14.29 18.64 -9.69
C GLU A 4 13.05 19.18 -10.41
N ARG A 5 11.87 18.88 -9.84
CA ARG A 5 10.57 19.36 -10.29
C ARG A 5 9.72 19.78 -9.11
N THR A 6 8.76 20.66 -9.39
CA THR A 6 7.82 21.19 -8.40
C THR A 6 6.43 20.65 -8.67
N CYS A 7 5.79 20.07 -7.65
CA CYS A 7 4.40 19.65 -7.73
C CYS A 7 3.46 20.85 -7.95
N VAL A 8 2.57 20.78 -8.94
CA VAL A 8 1.60 21.87 -9.17
C VAL A 8 0.51 21.92 -8.09
N CYS A 9 0.28 20.83 -7.37
CA CYS A 9 -0.78 20.73 -6.35
C CYS A 9 -0.31 21.13 -4.94
N CYS A 10 0.88 20.66 -4.51
CA CYS A 10 1.38 20.91 -3.15
C CYS A 10 2.66 21.75 -3.10
N ARG A 11 3.23 22.13 -4.25
CA ARG A 11 4.45 22.96 -4.37
C ARG A 11 5.75 22.35 -3.81
N SER A 12 5.74 21.09 -3.36
CA SER A 12 6.98 20.39 -2.97
C SER A 12 7.96 20.25 -4.15
N LYS A 13 9.27 20.35 -3.85
CA LYS A 13 10.39 20.16 -4.78
C LYS A 13 11.06 18.81 -4.51
N LYS A 14 11.18 17.96 -5.53
CA LYS A 14 11.82 16.62 -5.44
C LYS A 14 12.48 16.28 -6.78
N GLU A 15 13.21 15.16 -6.82
CA GLU A 15 13.68 14.58 -8.07
C GLU A 15 12.52 14.25 -9.03
N LYS A 16 12.72 14.43 -10.35
CA LYS A 16 11.73 14.17 -11.41
C LYS A 16 11.06 12.80 -11.29
N ASN A 17 11.80 11.76 -10.91
CA ASN A 17 11.30 10.38 -10.78
C ASN A 17 10.21 10.21 -9.68
N LYS A 18 10.04 11.17 -8.76
CA LYS A 18 9.04 11.14 -7.68
C LYS A 18 7.68 11.67 -8.10
N PHE A 19 7.54 12.16 -9.33
CA PHE A 19 6.31 12.74 -9.84
C PHE A 19 5.69 11.91 -10.96
N PHE A 20 4.37 11.98 -11.07
CA PHE A 20 3.67 11.79 -12.34
C PHE A 20 3.80 13.04 -13.20
N ARG A 21 3.69 12.87 -14.51
CA ARG A 21 3.56 13.96 -15.48
C ARG A 21 2.16 13.93 -16.09
N ILE A 22 1.57 15.11 -16.23
CA ILE A 22 0.44 15.33 -17.13
C ILE A 22 0.90 16.24 -18.26
N SER A 23 0.36 16.04 -19.46
CA SER A 23 0.76 16.77 -20.67
C SER A 23 -0.47 17.39 -21.32
N SER A 24 -0.35 18.63 -21.78
CA SER A 24 -1.45 19.34 -22.44
C SER A 24 -1.57 18.87 -23.89
N VAL A 25 -2.71 18.31 -24.26
CA VAL A 25 -3.03 17.82 -25.60
C VAL A 25 -4.45 18.30 -25.92
N ASN A 26 -4.62 19.03 -27.02
CA ASN A 26 -5.92 19.53 -27.49
C ASN A 26 -6.75 20.22 -26.38
N ASN A 27 -6.14 21.17 -25.65
CA ASN A 27 -6.74 21.91 -24.53
C ASN A 27 -7.19 21.07 -23.31
N LYS A 28 -6.84 19.79 -23.27
CA LYS A 28 -7.01 18.92 -22.10
C LYS A 28 -5.65 18.47 -21.58
N TYR A 29 -5.61 17.98 -20.34
CA TYR A 29 -4.45 17.33 -19.76
C TYR A 29 -4.68 15.83 -19.71
N VAL A 30 -3.68 15.07 -20.18
CA VAL A 30 -3.66 13.61 -20.14
C VAL A 30 -2.52 13.12 -19.27
N PHE A 31 -2.68 11.95 -18.66
CA PHE A 31 -1.63 11.31 -17.89
C PHE A 31 -0.53 10.79 -18.82
N ASP A 32 0.64 11.43 -18.74
CA ASP A 32 1.80 11.12 -19.57
C ASP A 32 2.77 10.24 -18.78
N GLU A 33 2.38 8.97 -18.64
CA GLU A 33 3.07 7.98 -17.81
C GLU A 33 4.56 7.86 -18.18
N ASP A 34 4.83 7.72 -19.49
CA ASP A 34 6.17 7.48 -20.01
C ASP A 34 6.98 8.76 -20.21
N ASN A 35 6.39 9.94 -19.97
CA ASN A 35 6.98 11.24 -20.27
C ASN A 35 7.40 11.42 -21.75
N LYS A 36 6.64 10.83 -22.68
CA LYS A 36 6.98 10.83 -24.12
C LYS A 36 6.24 11.90 -24.91
N ILE A 37 5.15 12.46 -24.36
CA ILE A 37 4.35 13.45 -25.08
C ILE A 37 5.14 14.77 -25.23
N GLN A 38 5.32 15.20 -26.48
CA GLN A 38 6.04 16.41 -26.88
C GLN A 38 5.17 17.66 -26.72
N SER A 39 4.66 17.90 -25.52
CA SER A 39 3.87 19.09 -25.19
C SER A 39 4.19 19.65 -23.82
N ARG A 40 3.61 20.81 -23.47
CA ARG A 40 3.80 21.41 -22.14
C ARG A 40 3.24 20.46 -21.08
N GLY A 41 4.06 20.12 -20.09
CA GLY A 41 3.68 19.24 -19.00
C GLY A 41 3.75 19.89 -17.63
N ALA A 42 2.99 19.32 -16.70
CA ALA A 42 3.00 19.63 -15.28
C ALA A 42 3.32 18.38 -14.47
N TYR A 43 3.89 18.56 -13.28
CA TYR A 43 4.31 17.47 -12.39
C TYR A 43 3.43 17.41 -11.16
N ILE A 44 3.05 16.19 -10.75
CA ILE A 44 2.15 15.91 -9.62
C ILE A 44 2.78 14.81 -8.77
N CYS A 45 2.77 14.95 -7.45
CA CYS A 45 3.31 13.90 -6.58
C CYS A 45 2.59 12.58 -6.85
N LYS A 46 3.33 11.46 -6.75
CA LYS A 46 2.76 10.11 -6.78
C LYS A 46 2.01 9.79 -5.47
N SER A 47 1.03 10.61 -5.09
CA SER A 47 0.22 10.46 -3.87
C SER A 47 -1.26 10.74 -4.15
N SER A 48 -2.13 9.99 -3.48
CA SER A 48 -3.59 10.11 -3.63
C SER A 48 -4.07 11.52 -3.29
N GLU A 49 -3.48 12.15 -2.28
CA GLU A 49 -3.79 13.53 -1.88
C GLU A 49 -3.55 14.54 -3.02
N CYS A 50 -2.42 14.44 -3.74
CA CYS A 50 -2.13 15.35 -4.84
C CYS A 50 -3.02 15.09 -6.05
N VAL A 51 -3.39 13.83 -6.33
CA VAL A 51 -4.37 13.51 -7.39
C VAL A 51 -5.76 14.08 -7.05
N GLN A 52 -6.18 14.00 -5.78
CA GLN A 52 -7.43 14.63 -5.32
C GLN A 52 -7.39 16.16 -5.37
N LYS A 53 -6.24 16.79 -5.11
CA LYS A 53 -6.07 18.25 -5.30
C LYS A 53 -6.10 18.61 -6.78
N LEU A 54 -5.51 17.79 -7.64
CA LEU A 54 -5.50 18.00 -9.09
C LEU A 54 -6.92 17.98 -9.67
N SER A 55 -7.79 17.06 -9.23
CA SER A 55 -9.16 16.96 -9.73
C SER A 55 -10.03 18.20 -9.48
N LYS A 56 -9.65 19.02 -8.48
CA LYS A 56 -10.34 20.27 -8.14
C LYS A 56 -9.66 21.52 -8.74
N HIS A 57 -8.58 21.34 -9.49
CA HIS A 57 -7.71 22.43 -9.90
C HIS A 57 -8.18 23.09 -11.22
N ARG A 58 -8.72 24.30 -11.14
CA ARG A 58 -9.31 25.05 -12.28
C ARG A 58 -8.43 25.16 -13.53
N LYS A 59 -7.11 25.27 -13.37
CA LYS A 59 -6.14 25.41 -14.49
C LYS A 59 -5.93 24.13 -15.31
N TYR A 60 -6.05 22.96 -14.69
CA TYR A 60 -5.68 21.68 -15.32
C TYR A 60 -6.95 20.91 -15.63
N ASN A 61 -7.50 21.14 -16.83
CA ASN A 61 -8.67 20.41 -17.30
C ASN A 61 -8.29 18.96 -17.62
N ILE A 62 -8.48 18.06 -16.66
CA ILE A 62 -8.15 16.64 -16.74
C ILE A 62 -9.42 15.82 -16.55
N GLU A 63 -9.60 14.82 -17.41
CA GLU A 63 -10.75 13.93 -17.36
C GLU A 63 -10.62 12.91 -16.21
N ILE A 64 -11.77 12.40 -15.75
CA ILE A 64 -11.84 11.45 -14.63
C ILE A 64 -11.06 10.16 -14.94
N GLU A 65 -11.11 9.68 -16.18
CA GLU A 65 -10.42 8.47 -16.62
C GLU A 65 -8.90 8.57 -16.43
N GLU A 66 -8.32 9.75 -16.68
CA GLU A 66 -6.89 10.00 -16.51
C GLU A 66 -6.49 10.03 -15.03
N LEU A 67 -7.33 10.63 -14.17
CA LEU A 67 -7.15 10.61 -12.72
C LEU A 67 -7.23 9.18 -12.17
N LEU A 68 -8.16 8.35 -12.66
CA LEU A 68 -8.27 6.94 -12.28
C LEU A 68 -7.03 6.14 -12.66
N LYS A 69 -6.44 6.39 -13.85
CA LYS A 69 -5.16 5.76 -14.24
C LYS A 69 -4.04 6.13 -13.26
N MET A 70 -3.95 7.40 -12.86
CA MET A 70 -2.95 7.85 -11.87
C MET A 70 -3.13 7.17 -10.51
N LEU A 71 -4.37 7.07 -10.02
CA LEU A 71 -4.68 6.38 -8.74
C LEU A 71 -4.31 4.89 -8.79
N LYS A 72 -4.66 4.18 -9.86
CA LYS A 72 -4.27 2.78 -10.05
C LYS A 72 -2.75 2.58 -10.03
N LYS A 73 -1.97 3.54 -10.55
CA LYS A 73 -0.50 3.50 -10.48
C LYS A 73 0.02 3.71 -9.07
N ILE A 74 -0.63 4.55 -8.26
CA ILE A 74 -0.27 4.72 -6.85
C ILE A 74 -0.52 3.41 -6.09
N GLU A 75 -1.66 2.76 -6.33
CA GLU A 75 -2.01 1.47 -5.73
C GLU A 75 -1.00 0.37 -6.13
N LYS A 76 -0.68 0.25 -7.43
CA LYS A 76 0.28 -0.76 -7.93
C LYS A 76 1.70 -0.56 -7.39
N ASN A 77 2.10 0.68 -7.13
CA ASN A 77 3.44 0.99 -6.59
C ASN A 77 3.52 0.79 -5.07
N LYS A 78 2.40 0.62 -4.38
CA LYS A 78 2.43 0.06 -3.03
C LYS A 78 2.66 -1.44 -3.18
N LYS A 79 3.88 -1.92 -2.89
CA LYS A 79 4.11 -3.35 -2.66
C LYS A 79 3.06 -3.82 -1.65
N ASN A 80 2.08 -4.55 -2.16
CA ASN A 80 1.00 -5.05 -1.34
C ASN A 80 1.62 -6.15 -0.47
N ILE A 81 1.22 -6.22 0.80
CA ILE A 81 1.62 -7.35 1.66
C ILE A 81 1.34 -8.68 0.98
N ILE A 82 0.26 -8.75 0.19
CA ILE A 82 -0.11 -9.90 -0.63
C ILE A 82 1.02 -10.33 -1.59
N ASP A 83 1.68 -9.38 -2.28
CA ASP A 83 2.78 -9.67 -3.19
C ASP A 83 4.02 -10.19 -2.47
N ILE A 84 4.20 -9.79 -1.20
CA ILE A 84 5.30 -10.26 -0.35
C ILE A 84 5.02 -11.68 0.16
N LEU A 85 3.76 -11.98 0.50
CA LEU A 85 3.34 -13.28 1.01
C LEU A 85 3.31 -14.35 -0.09
N ARG A 86 2.87 -13.99 -1.30
CA ARG A 86 2.68 -14.91 -2.44
C ARG A 86 3.87 -15.84 -2.71
N PRO A 87 5.13 -15.36 -2.82
CA PRO A 87 6.27 -16.25 -3.06
C PRO A 87 6.60 -17.16 -1.88
N MET A 88 6.17 -16.82 -0.67
CA MET A 88 6.47 -17.61 0.53
C MET A 88 5.33 -18.57 0.89
N LYS A 89 4.20 -18.59 0.18
CA LYS A 89 2.95 -19.26 0.58
C LYS A 89 3.07 -20.71 1.07
N ASN A 90 4.09 -21.44 0.63
CA ASN A 90 4.36 -22.84 0.99
C ASN A 90 5.37 -23.01 2.15
N SER A 91 5.84 -21.92 2.75
CA SER A 91 6.74 -21.97 3.91
C SER A 91 6.00 -22.35 5.19
N ASP A 92 6.72 -22.91 6.14
CA ASP A 92 6.26 -23.28 7.48
C ASP A 92 6.17 -22.09 8.46
N TYR A 93 6.48 -20.87 8.02
CA TYR A 93 6.43 -19.66 8.86
C TYR A 93 5.01 -19.23 9.25
N PHE A 94 3.97 -19.80 8.64
CA PHE A 94 2.60 -19.34 8.76
C PHE A 94 1.77 -20.13 9.77
N VAL A 95 1.02 -19.40 10.59
CA VAL A 95 -0.03 -19.94 11.46
C VAL A 95 -1.38 -19.49 10.91
N PHE A 96 -2.23 -20.44 10.55
CA PHE A 96 -3.53 -20.17 9.92
C PHE A 96 -4.65 -20.33 10.93
N GLY A 97 -5.70 -19.50 10.80
CA GLY A 97 -6.89 -19.62 11.64
C GLY A 97 -6.86 -18.69 12.86
N ILE A 98 -8.02 -18.50 13.48
CA ILE A 98 -8.16 -17.50 14.55
C ILE A 98 -7.63 -18.05 15.86
N ASP A 99 -8.02 -19.27 16.21
CA ASP A 99 -7.73 -19.87 17.51
C ASP A 99 -6.23 -20.19 17.64
N GLU A 100 -5.63 -20.73 16.59
CA GLU A 100 -4.20 -21.02 16.49
C GLU A 100 -3.36 -19.74 16.65
N ASN A 101 -3.83 -18.63 16.08
CA ASN A 101 -3.18 -17.34 16.23
C ASN A 101 -3.33 -16.77 17.63
N ILE A 102 -4.50 -16.87 18.25
CA ILE A 102 -4.72 -16.45 19.64
C ILE A 102 -3.80 -17.24 20.57
N GLU A 103 -3.73 -18.57 20.40
CA GLU A 103 -2.86 -19.43 21.18
C GLU A 103 -1.37 -19.13 20.93
N GLY A 104 -0.99 -18.98 19.67
CA GLY A 104 0.35 -18.62 19.25
C GLY A 104 0.82 -17.28 19.81
N ILE A 105 -0.06 -16.27 19.91
CA ILE A 105 0.23 -14.98 20.55
C ILE A 105 0.43 -15.17 22.06
N LYS A 106 -0.48 -15.89 22.73
CA LYS A 106 -0.38 -16.15 24.18
C LYS A 106 0.91 -16.90 24.56
N LYS A 107 1.42 -17.75 23.67
CA LYS A 107 2.68 -18.50 23.81
C LYS A 107 3.91 -17.73 23.31
N ASP A 108 3.78 -16.46 22.96
CA ASP A 108 4.84 -15.63 22.36
C ASP A 108 5.51 -16.27 21.12
N LYS A 109 4.75 -17.04 20.32
CA LYS A 109 5.22 -17.64 19.07
C LYS A 109 4.90 -16.76 17.86
N VAL A 110 3.70 -16.22 17.78
CA VAL A 110 3.27 -15.36 16.67
C VAL A 110 3.79 -13.94 16.88
N LYS A 111 4.59 -13.45 15.93
CA LYS A 111 5.28 -12.16 16.01
C LYS A 111 4.61 -11.07 15.17
N LEU A 112 3.97 -11.46 14.08
CA LEU A 112 3.17 -10.58 13.22
C LEU A 112 1.84 -11.26 12.90
N LEU A 113 0.74 -10.54 13.11
CA LEU A 113 -0.60 -10.94 12.73
C LEU A 113 -1.05 -10.14 11.49
N ILE A 114 -1.61 -10.83 10.51
CA ILE A 114 -2.22 -10.26 9.30
C ILE A 114 -3.71 -10.52 9.38
N ILE A 115 -4.49 -9.44 9.50
CA ILE A 115 -5.92 -9.49 9.78
C ILE A 115 -6.71 -8.72 8.71
N PRO A 116 -7.69 -9.34 8.03
CA PRO A 116 -8.60 -8.62 7.15
C PRO A 116 -9.54 -7.67 7.91
N GLU A 117 -9.92 -6.56 7.29
CA GLU A 117 -10.84 -5.58 7.87
C GLU A 117 -12.31 -6.03 7.84
N ASP A 118 -12.64 -6.93 6.91
CA ASP A 118 -13.97 -7.50 6.72
C ASP A 118 -14.28 -8.71 7.62
N ILE A 119 -13.37 -9.11 8.53
CA ILE A 119 -13.67 -10.18 9.49
C ILE A 119 -14.67 -9.73 10.56
N ASN A 120 -15.28 -10.69 11.25
CA ASN A 120 -16.21 -10.43 12.34
C ASN A 120 -15.58 -9.51 13.41
N ARG A 121 -16.28 -8.41 13.73
CA ARG A 121 -15.85 -7.37 14.68
C ARG A 121 -15.47 -7.91 16.06
N LYS A 122 -16.05 -9.04 16.49
CA LYS A 122 -15.69 -9.73 17.73
C LYS A 122 -14.18 -10.03 17.77
N TYR A 123 -13.64 -10.63 16.72
CA TYR A 123 -12.22 -11.01 16.66
C TYR A 123 -11.30 -9.80 16.60
N ILE A 124 -11.72 -8.72 15.92
CA ILE A 124 -10.98 -7.46 15.93
C ILE A 124 -10.83 -6.93 17.36
N LYS A 125 -11.88 -7.01 18.18
CA LYS A 125 -11.83 -6.63 19.60
C LYS A 125 -10.94 -7.58 20.41
N ASP A 126 -11.02 -8.88 20.16
CA ASP A 126 -10.18 -9.87 20.85
C ASP A 126 -8.68 -9.66 20.58
N PHE A 127 -8.27 -9.45 19.33
CA PHE A 127 -6.87 -9.15 19.01
C PHE A 127 -6.40 -7.80 19.55
N LYS A 128 -7.28 -6.79 19.64
CA LYS A 128 -6.94 -5.53 20.33
C LYS A 128 -6.63 -5.76 21.81
N ARG A 129 -7.48 -6.51 22.51
CA ARG A 129 -7.25 -6.87 23.93
C ARG A 129 -5.98 -7.71 24.13
N LEU A 130 -5.67 -8.61 23.20
CA LEU A 130 -4.39 -9.34 23.25
C LEU A 130 -3.19 -8.40 23.10
N LYS A 131 -3.29 -7.35 22.29
CA LYS A 131 -2.21 -6.37 22.09
C LYS A 131 -1.88 -5.55 23.34
N GLU A 132 -2.82 -5.44 24.28
CA GLU A 132 -2.57 -4.81 25.59
C GLU A 132 -1.72 -5.68 26.51
N LYS A 133 -1.69 -7.00 26.28
CA LYS A 133 -1.03 -7.99 27.15
C LYS A 133 0.22 -8.63 26.53
N PHE A 134 0.27 -8.73 25.21
CA PHE A 134 1.31 -9.44 24.47
C PHE A 134 1.94 -8.54 23.41
N THR A 135 3.24 -8.74 23.18
CA THR A 135 3.97 -7.96 22.18
C THR A 135 3.95 -8.67 20.83
N PHE A 136 3.13 -8.19 19.91
CA PHE A 136 3.13 -8.62 18.51
C PHE A 136 2.75 -7.46 17.59
N LYS A 137 3.12 -7.56 16.32
CA LYS A 137 2.79 -6.57 15.29
C LYS A 137 1.49 -6.96 14.59
N VAL A 138 0.78 -5.99 14.04
CA VAL A 138 -0.47 -6.22 13.30
C VAL A 138 -0.42 -5.44 11.99
N ILE A 139 -0.65 -6.13 10.87
CA ILE A 139 -0.92 -5.53 9.57
C ILE A 139 -2.37 -5.84 9.21
N LYS A 140 -3.07 -4.83 8.71
CA LYS A 140 -4.42 -5.00 8.19
C LYS A 140 -4.41 -5.14 6.67
N ILE A 141 -5.31 -5.95 6.15
CA ILE A 141 -5.62 -6.04 4.72
C ILE A 141 -7.11 -5.77 4.49
N GLU A 142 -7.51 -5.44 3.27
CA GLU A 142 -8.88 -5.00 3.00
C GLU A 142 -9.88 -6.14 3.14
N LYS A 143 -9.59 -7.29 2.51
CA LYS A 143 -10.54 -8.39 2.40
C LYS A 143 -9.91 -9.74 2.69
N LYS A 144 -10.70 -10.62 3.30
CA LYS A 144 -10.34 -12.02 3.53
C LYS A 144 -9.98 -12.75 2.23
N SER A 145 -10.67 -12.45 1.14
CA SER A 145 -10.45 -13.08 -0.17
C SER A 145 -9.00 -12.96 -0.68
N GLN A 146 -8.27 -11.93 -0.23
CA GLN A 146 -6.85 -11.75 -0.58
C GLN A 146 -5.96 -12.87 0.02
N LEU A 147 -6.32 -13.40 1.20
CA LEU A 147 -5.61 -14.53 1.80
C LEU A 147 -5.99 -15.85 1.13
N GLU A 148 -7.28 -16.04 0.87
CA GLU A 148 -7.79 -17.22 0.18
C GLU A 148 -7.13 -17.40 -1.20
N GLU A 149 -6.94 -16.30 -1.94
CA GLU A 149 -6.24 -16.32 -3.24
C GLU A 149 -4.78 -16.80 -3.12
N ILE A 150 -4.06 -16.38 -2.08
CA ILE A 150 -2.65 -16.75 -1.90
C ILE A 150 -2.52 -18.21 -1.48
N PHE A 151 -3.25 -18.60 -0.42
CA PHE A 151 -3.03 -19.86 0.29
C PHE A 151 -3.91 -20.98 -0.23
N SER A 152 -4.87 -20.68 -1.12
CA SER A 152 -5.81 -21.64 -1.70
C SER A 152 -6.53 -22.47 -0.64
N ARG A 153 -6.86 -21.82 0.48
CA ARG A 153 -7.45 -22.39 1.70
C ARG A 153 -8.40 -21.36 2.30
N ASP A 154 -9.43 -21.85 2.99
CA ASP A 154 -10.32 -20.99 3.79
C ASP A 154 -9.56 -20.44 5.01
N VAL A 155 -9.03 -19.22 4.88
CA VAL A 155 -8.15 -18.60 5.88
C VAL A 155 -8.72 -17.24 6.27
N ASN A 156 -9.08 -17.10 7.54
CA ASN A 156 -9.62 -15.85 8.09
C ASN A 156 -8.53 -14.87 8.55
N VAL A 157 -7.43 -15.39 9.11
CA VAL A 157 -6.32 -14.63 9.72
C VAL A 157 -5.04 -15.45 9.57
N ILE A 158 -3.89 -14.77 9.46
CA ILE A 158 -2.57 -15.41 9.38
C ILE A 158 -1.62 -14.80 10.40
N GLY A 159 -0.86 -15.64 11.08
CA GLY A 159 0.29 -15.26 11.90
C GLY A 159 1.59 -15.65 11.23
N ILE A 160 2.65 -14.93 11.56
CA ILE A 160 4.01 -15.23 11.14
C ILE A 160 4.89 -15.36 12.38
N VAL A 161 5.61 -16.48 12.48
CA VAL A 161 6.40 -16.82 13.68
C VAL A 161 7.88 -16.45 13.55
N ASP A 162 8.44 -16.47 12.34
CA ASP A 162 9.86 -16.21 12.12
C ASP A 162 10.19 -14.71 12.17
N LYS A 163 11.10 -14.32 13.08
CA LYS A 163 11.49 -12.92 13.30
C LYS A 163 12.18 -12.28 12.09
N LYS A 164 13.00 -13.04 11.34
CA LYS A 164 13.71 -12.52 10.16
C LYS A 164 12.72 -12.23 9.04
N VAL A 165 11.76 -13.13 8.83
CA VAL A 165 10.67 -12.96 7.87
C VAL A 165 9.83 -11.74 8.23
N VAL A 166 9.44 -11.60 9.50
CA VAL A 166 8.69 -10.42 9.97
C VAL A 166 9.43 -9.12 9.69
N ASN A 167 10.71 -9.04 10.04
CA ASN A 167 11.52 -7.84 9.76
C ASN A 167 11.61 -7.56 8.25
N GLY A 168 11.80 -8.59 7.43
CA GLY A 168 11.83 -8.46 5.98
C GLY A 168 10.51 -7.95 5.39
N ILE A 169 9.37 -8.38 5.96
CA ILE A 169 8.04 -7.88 5.59
C ILE A 169 7.87 -6.42 6.01
N LEU A 170 8.13 -6.11 7.29
CA LEU A 170 7.92 -4.77 7.83
C LEU A 170 8.77 -3.74 7.09
N ASN A 171 10.05 -4.01 6.83
CA ASN A 171 10.90 -3.12 6.05
C ASN A 171 10.32 -2.87 4.65
N LYS A 172 9.78 -3.90 3.98
CA LYS A 172 9.20 -3.76 2.64
C LYS A 172 7.85 -3.04 2.62
N VAL A 173 7.10 -3.05 3.73
CA VAL A 173 5.80 -2.38 3.89
C VAL A 173 5.96 -0.94 4.42
N GLU A 174 6.91 -0.71 5.32
CA GLU A 174 7.25 0.61 5.87
C GLU A 174 7.93 1.48 4.82
N VAL A 175 8.87 0.96 4.02
CA VAL A 175 9.47 1.69 2.88
C VAL A 175 8.40 2.19 1.90
N THR A 176 7.29 1.47 1.74
CA THR A 176 6.16 1.89 0.91
C THR A 176 5.32 3.00 1.53
N ASN A 177 5.22 3.03 2.87
CA ASN A 177 4.51 4.09 3.59
C ASN A 177 5.38 5.35 3.79
N GLU A 178 6.68 5.18 4.05
CA GLU A 178 7.68 6.25 4.19
C GLU A 178 8.04 6.90 2.86
N SER A 179 7.91 6.20 1.73
CA SER A 179 7.99 6.82 0.40
C SER A 179 6.92 7.91 0.16
N THR A 180 5.92 8.02 1.06
CA THR A 180 4.91 9.07 1.10
C THR A 180 5.23 10.20 2.10
N ARG A 181 6.30 10.04 2.91
CA ARG A 181 6.74 10.97 3.98
C ARG A 181 8.20 11.44 3.81
N ILE A 182 8.69 11.58 2.58
CA ILE A 182 9.97 12.27 2.34
C ILE A 182 9.68 13.65 1.77
N GLY A 183 9.87 14.69 2.59
CA GLY A 183 10.02 16.11 2.20
C GLY A 183 8.76 16.82 1.74
#